data_AF-A0A920L2G9-F1
#
_entry.id   AF-A0A920L2G9-F1
#
_cell.length_a   1.000
_cell.length_b   1.000
_cell.length_c   1.000
_cell.angle_alpha   90.00
_cell.angle_beta   90.00
_cell.angle_gamma   90.00
#
_symmetry.space_group_name_H-M   'P 1'
#
loop_
_entity.id
_entity.type
_entity.pdbx_description
1 polymer ?
#
loop_
_entity_poly.entity_id
_entity_poly.type
_entity_poly.pdbx_seq_one_letter_code
_entity_poly.pdbx_strand_id
1 'polypeptide(L)'
;MNFEFSADQMQLKDIARKFLEKEDAVKRARNVLEGEESFDENLWQQIIEMGFTATAIPEEYGGLGLGYLELCVIAEELGRSLAPTPIFVECISCN
;
A
#
# COMPACT_ATOMS: atom_id res chain seq x y z
N MET A 1 -8.02 -25.54 10.35
CA MET A 1 -8.15 -24.16 9.86
C MET A 1 -6.75 -23.57 9.89
N ASN A 2 -6.24 -23.07 8.77
CA ASN A 2 -4.92 -22.42 8.70
C ASN A 2 -5.16 -20.92 8.50
N PHE A 3 -4.62 -20.09 9.38
CA PHE A 3 -4.73 -18.63 9.37
C PHE A 3 -3.40 -17.94 9.01
N GLU A 4 -2.37 -18.72 8.71
CA GLU A 4 -1.10 -18.20 8.25
C GLU A 4 -1.19 -17.74 6.79
N PHE A 5 -0.47 -16.67 6.48
CA PHE A 5 -0.30 -16.22 5.11
C PHE A 5 0.40 -17.29 4.26
N SER A 6 0.05 -17.33 2.97
CA SER A 6 0.80 -18.11 2.00
C SER A 6 2.24 -17.58 1.86
N ALA A 7 3.12 -18.38 1.25
CA ALA A 7 4.48 -17.93 0.95
C ALA A 7 4.48 -16.65 0.10
N ASP A 8 3.61 -16.57 -0.90
CA ASP A 8 3.49 -15.40 -1.79
C ASP A 8 3.01 -14.15 -1.03
N GLN A 9 2.04 -14.31 -0.12
CA GLN A 9 1.55 -13.23 0.74
C GLN A 9 2.63 -12.75 1.71
N MET A 10 3.43 -13.66 2.28
CA MET A 10 4.57 -13.27 3.11
C MET A 10 5.64 -12.52 2.30
N GLN A 11 5.90 -12.94 1.06
CA GLN A 11 6.82 -12.22 0.18
C GLN A 11 6.29 -10.81 -0.16
N LEU A 12 4.99 -10.68 -0.46
CA LEU A 12 4.37 -9.39 -0.71
C LEU A 12 4.47 -8.47 0.51
N LYS A 13 4.21 -9.02 1.71
CA LYS A 13 4.37 -8.30 2.99
C LYS A 13 5.79 -7.77 3.17
N ASP A 14 6.79 -8.60 2.92
CA ASP A 14 8.20 -8.22 3.03
C ASP A 14 8.62 -7.17 2.00
N ILE A 15 8.08 -7.23 0.78
CA ILE A 15 8.32 -6.22 -0.27
C ILE A 15 7.74 -4.88 0.15
N ALA A 16 6.47 -4.86 0.57
CA ALA A 16 5.80 -3.63 1.03
C ALA A 16 6.55 -3.01 2.22
N ARG A 17 6.93 -3.82 3.20
CA ARG A 17 7.69 -3.37 4.37
C ARG A 17 9.02 -2.73 3.97
N LYS A 18 9.84 -3.42 3.19
CA LYS A 18 11.17 -2.93 2.79
C LYS A 18 11.08 -1.64 1.97
N PHE A 19 10.06 -1.54 1.12
CA PHE A 19 9.79 -0.32 0.37
C PHE A 19 9.47 0.86 1.31
N LEU A 20 8.55 0.67 2.26
CA LEU A 20 8.13 1.74 3.19
C LEU A 20 9.24 2.14 4.17
N GLU A 21 10.08 1.19 4.58
CA GLU A 21 11.29 1.47 5.37
C GLU A 21 12.31 2.27 4.56
N LYS A 22 12.51 1.93 3.28
CA LYS A 22 13.44 2.64 2.38
C LYS A 22 12.98 4.09 2.13
N GLU A 23 11.69 4.31 1.96
CA GLU A 23 11.13 5.65 1.72
C GLU A 23 10.97 6.48 3.01
N ASP A 24 11.31 5.93 4.18
CA ASP A 24 11.20 6.60 5.49
C ASP A 24 9.78 7.17 5.70
N ALA A 25 8.78 6.32 5.48
CA ALA A 25 7.36 6.70 5.48
C ALA A 25 6.93 7.41 6.78
N VAL A 26 7.51 7.05 7.94
CA VAL A 26 7.22 7.69 9.23
C VAL A 26 7.72 9.14 9.26
N LYS A 27 8.92 9.41 8.72
CA LYS A 27 9.43 10.78 8.63
C LYS A 27 8.59 11.60 7.66
N ARG A 28 8.22 11.03 6.51
CA ARG A 28 7.29 11.66 5.56
C ARG A 28 5.94 11.97 6.21
N ALA A 29 5.40 11.06 7.01
CA ALA A 29 4.17 11.27 7.78
C ALA A 29 4.28 12.47 8.73
N ARG A 30 5.42 12.61 9.42
CA ARG A 30 5.66 13.78 10.27
C ARG A 30 5.70 15.08 9.47
N ASN A 31 6.36 15.08 8.31
CA ASN A 31 6.43 16.27 7.45
C ASN A 31 5.03 16.70 6.95
N VAL A 32 4.17 15.74 6.58
CA VAL A 32 2.79 16.02 6.17
C VAL A 32 1.99 16.58 7.34
N LEU A 33 2.12 15.98 8.53
CA LEU A 33 1.43 16.45 9.74
C LEU A 33 1.84 17.87 10.15
N GLU A 34 3.11 18.23 9.96
CA GLU A 34 3.65 19.55 10.27
C GLU A 34 3.43 20.58 9.14
N GLY A 35 3.03 20.11 7.96
CA GLY A 35 2.83 20.91 6.75
C GLY A 35 1.37 21.29 6.49
N GLU A 36 1.12 21.83 5.30
CA GLU A 36 -0.22 22.16 4.80
C GLU A 36 -0.81 21.07 3.89
N GLU A 37 0.02 20.13 3.45
CA GLU A 37 -0.39 19.04 2.56
C GLU A 37 -1.22 17.99 3.30
N SER A 38 -2.16 17.37 2.60
CA SER A 38 -3.00 16.30 3.17
C SER A 38 -2.36 14.92 3.10
N PHE A 39 -1.40 14.72 2.18
CA PHE A 39 -0.67 13.47 1.96
C PHE A 39 0.66 13.73 1.24
N ASP A 40 1.56 12.74 1.21
CA ASP A 40 2.81 12.83 0.44
C ASP A 40 2.57 12.36 -1.00
N GLU A 41 2.46 13.31 -1.93
CA GLU A 41 2.23 13.02 -3.35
C GLU A 41 3.33 12.17 -3.98
N ASN A 42 4.59 12.37 -3.56
CA ASN A 42 5.72 11.63 -4.12
C ASN A 42 5.68 10.16 -3.70
N LEU A 43 5.42 9.90 -2.41
CA LEU A 43 5.20 8.55 -1.90
C LEU A 43 3.99 7.90 -2.56
N TRP A 44 2.92 8.68 -2.81
CA TRP A 44 1.72 8.18 -3.47
C TRP A 44 1.99 7.71 -4.91
N GLN A 45 2.72 8.50 -5.69
CA GLN A 45 3.10 8.10 -7.05
C GLN A 45 3.94 6.81 -7.05
N GLN A 46 4.89 6.67 -6.13
CA GLN A 46 5.67 5.44 -6.02
C GLN A 46 4.80 4.21 -5.71
N ILE A 47 3.79 4.35 -4.84
CA ILE A 47 2.85 3.26 -4.52
C ILE A 47 2.00 2.87 -5.74
N ILE A 48 1.56 3.85 -6.53
CA ILE A 48 0.85 3.60 -7.80
C ILE A 48 1.75 2.86 -8.78
N GLU A 49 3.00 3.29 -8.96
CA GLU A 49 3.98 2.66 -9.85
C GLU A 49 4.29 1.21 -9.46
N MET A 50 4.24 0.89 -8.16
CA MET A 50 4.38 -0.48 -7.67
C MET A 50 3.14 -1.37 -7.92
N GLY A 51 2.03 -0.79 -8.35
CA GLY A 51 0.77 -1.51 -8.59
C GLY A 51 0.01 -1.89 -7.32
N PHE A 52 0.39 -1.34 -6.16
CA PHE A 52 -0.25 -1.65 -4.89
C PHE A 52 -1.73 -1.27 -4.87
N THR A 53 -2.08 -0.20 -5.58
CA THR A 53 -3.47 0.28 -5.70
C THR A 53 -4.34 -0.62 -6.59
N ALA A 54 -3.73 -1.33 -7.53
CA ALA A 54 -4.42 -2.18 -8.50
C ALA A 54 -4.32 -3.68 -8.15
N THR A 55 -3.94 -4.02 -6.92
CA THR A 55 -3.65 -5.40 -6.49
C THR A 55 -4.86 -6.33 -6.62
N ALA A 56 -6.04 -5.86 -6.22
CA ALA A 56 -7.28 -6.64 -6.29
C ALA A 56 -8.06 -6.44 -7.62
N ILE A 57 -7.58 -5.56 -8.50
CA ILE A 57 -8.24 -5.26 -9.77
C ILE A 57 -7.93 -6.39 -10.76
N PRO A 58 -8.94 -6.90 -11.51
CA PRO A 58 -8.70 -7.89 -12.57
C PRO A 58 -7.72 -7.40 -13.64
N GLU A 59 -6.94 -8.33 -14.22
CA GLU A 59 -5.96 -8.02 -15.28
C GLU A 59 -6.61 -7.37 -16.52
N GLU A 60 -7.88 -7.67 -16.82
CA GLU A 60 -8.63 -7.05 -17.92
C GLU A 60 -8.80 -5.53 -17.79
N TYR A 61 -8.69 -5.00 -16.57
CA TYR A 61 -8.71 -3.56 -16.30
C TYR A 61 -7.30 -3.01 -15.97
N GLY A 62 -6.24 -3.78 -16.23
CA GLY A 62 -4.85 -3.38 -15.96
C GLY A 62 -4.41 -3.57 -14.50
N GLY A 63 -5.12 -4.39 -13.72
CA GLY A 63 -4.73 -4.75 -12.36
C GLY A 63 -3.83 -5.98 -12.26
N LEU A 64 -3.49 -6.38 -11.04
CA LEU A 64 -2.61 -7.53 -10.77
C LEU A 64 -3.37 -8.84 -10.56
N GLY A 65 -4.71 -8.81 -10.40
CA GLY A 65 -5.54 -10.01 -10.25
C GLY A 65 -5.24 -10.88 -9.03
N LEU A 66 -4.51 -10.37 -8.03
CA LEU A 66 -4.03 -11.17 -6.89
C LEU A 66 -5.15 -11.45 -5.87
N GLY A 67 -6.04 -10.48 -5.67
CA GLY A 67 -7.21 -10.59 -4.82
C GLY A 67 -7.20 -9.66 -3.59
N TYR A 68 -8.26 -9.75 -2.79
CA TYR A 68 -8.47 -8.86 -1.65
C TYR A 68 -7.56 -9.15 -0.45
N LEU A 69 -7.09 -10.40 -0.29
CA LEU A 69 -6.24 -10.75 0.85
C LEU A 69 -4.85 -10.13 0.70
N GLU A 70 -4.31 -10.12 -0.52
CA GLU A 70 -3.06 -9.46 -0.88
C GLU A 70 -3.18 -7.94 -0.71
N LEU A 71 -4.32 -7.36 -1.10
CA LEU A 71 -4.61 -5.96 -0.82
C LEU A 71 -4.60 -5.66 0.69
N CYS A 72 -5.20 -6.53 1.50
CA CYS A 72 -5.16 -6.40 2.97
C CYS A 72 -3.74 -6.48 3.53
N VAL A 73 -2.89 -7.35 2.99
CA VAL A 73 -1.47 -7.47 3.40
C VAL A 73 -0.72 -6.16 3.13
N ILE A 74 -0.91 -5.55 1.96
CA ILE A 74 -0.32 -4.26 1.62
C ILE A 74 -0.85 -3.16 2.54
N ALA A 75 -2.16 -3.13 2.76
CA ALA A 75 -2.81 -2.16 3.65
C ALA A 75 -2.30 -2.26 5.09
N GLU A 76 -2.02 -3.47 5.59
CA GLU A 76 -1.45 -3.71 6.91
C GLU A 76 -0.07 -3.03 7.06
N GLU A 77 0.83 -3.19 6.08
CA GLU A 77 2.16 -2.59 6.15
C GLU A 77 2.13 -1.07 5.94
N LEU A 78 1.22 -0.56 5.10
CA LEU A 78 0.99 0.88 4.95
C LEU A 78 0.51 1.51 6.27
N GLY A 79 -0.45 0.88 6.94
CA GLY A 79 -0.91 1.30 8.26
C GLY A 79 0.19 1.22 9.33
N ARG A 80 0.99 0.14 9.31
CA ARG A 80 2.12 -0.05 10.23
C ARG A 80 3.19 1.06 10.11
N SER A 81 3.43 1.54 8.89
CA SER A 81 4.43 2.58 8.61
C SER A 81 3.89 4.01 8.71
N LEU A 82 2.59 4.17 9.03
CA LEU A 82 1.88 5.46 9.03
C LEU A 82 2.03 6.21 7.69
N ALA A 83 2.09 5.48 6.57
CA ALA A 83 2.29 6.07 5.25
C ALA A 83 1.22 7.15 4.96
N PRO A 84 1.60 8.43 4.78
CA PRO A 84 0.66 9.52 4.59
C PRO A 84 0.14 9.50 3.15
N THR A 85 -0.76 8.58 2.84
CA THR A 85 -1.23 8.32 1.46
C THR A 85 -2.74 8.08 1.45
N PRO A 86 -3.45 8.46 0.36
CA PRO A 86 -4.91 8.37 0.29
C PRO A 86 -5.41 6.96 -0.03
N ILE A 87 -4.62 5.90 0.18
CA ILE A 87 -4.93 4.56 -0.32
C ILE A 87 -6.29 4.02 0.15
N PHE A 88 -6.68 4.32 1.40
CA PHE A 88 -7.96 3.87 1.93
C PHE A 88 -9.16 4.64 1.38
N VAL A 89 -8.94 5.86 0.87
CA VAL A 89 -9.99 6.68 0.27
C VAL A 89 -10.13 6.32 -1.21
N GLU A 90 -9.03 6.16 -1.94
CA GLU A 90 -9.03 5.96 -3.39
C GLU A 90 -9.22 4.49 -3.82
N CYS A 91 -8.58 3.52 -3.14
CA CYS A 91 -8.72 2.11 -3.53
C CYS A 91 -10.09 1.51 -3.15
N ILE A 92 -10.75 2.03 -2.10
CA ILE A 92 -12.07 1.51 -1.66
C ILE A 92 -13.22 2.15 -2.45
N SER A 93 -13.00 3.33 -3.04
CA SER A 93 -14.03 4.03 -3.82
C SER A 93 -14.12 3.56 -5.29
N CYS A 94 -13.15 2.79 -5.78
CA CYS A 94 -13.23 2.12 -7.09
C CYS A 94 -14.07 0.82 -7.02
N ASN A 95 -15.31 0.93 -6.56
CA ASN A 95 -16.34 -0.12 -6.64
C ASN A 95 -17.58 0.42 -7.37
#